data_AF-A0A1H8YN99-F1
#
_entry.id   AF-A0A1H8YN99-F1
#
_cell.length_a   1.000
_cell.length_b   1.000
_cell.length_c   1.000
_cell.angle_alpha   90.00
_cell.angle_beta   90.00
_cell.angle_gamma   90.00
#
_symmetry.space_group_name_H-M   'P 1'
#
loop_
_entity.id
_entity.type
_entity.pdbx_description
1 polymer ?
#
loop_
_entity_poly.entity_id
_entity_poly.type
_entity_poly.pdbx_seq_one_letter_code
_entity_poly.pdbx_strand_id
1 'polypeptide(L)'
;MAHPLVVHCKRAPHDVYIGRPSKWGNPFVIGRDGSREQVITRYERWLLAQPELVAALAELSGKTLGCWCAPNRCHGDVLAALSAGLTPADPWGPPPRCDNWTPPLLF
;
A
#
# COMPACT_ATOMS: atom_id res chain seq x y z
N MET A 1 19.39 6.64 -4.04
CA MET A 1 18.85 5.50 -3.29
C MET A 1 17.48 5.22 -3.86
N ALA A 2 17.40 4.24 -4.76
CA ALA A 2 16.18 3.93 -5.50
C ALA A 2 15.26 3.05 -4.64
N HIS A 3 13.99 3.37 -4.72
CA HIS A 3 12.87 3.04 -3.82
C HIS A 3 12.71 1.55 -3.45
N PRO A 4 12.06 1.25 -2.30
CA PRO A 4 11.65 -0.10 -1.96
C PRO A 4 10.75 -0.66 -3.07
N LEU A 5 11.25 -1.67 -3.80
CA LEU A 5 10.53 -2.32 -4.87
C LEU A 5 9.57 -3.35 -4.26
N VAL A 6 8.29 -3.25 -4.63
CA VAL A 6 7.32 -4.30 -4.34
C VAL A 6 7.40 -5.34 -5.45
N VAL A 7 7.71 -6.58 -5.10
CA VAL A 7 7.89 -7.68 -6.05
C VAL A 7 6.94 -8.83 -5.78
N HIS A 8 6.73 -9.67 -6.79
CA HIS A 8 5.93 -10.88 -6.59
C HIS A 8 6.71 -11.89 -5.75
N CYS A 9 6.21 -12.22 -4.56
CA CYS A 9 6.93 -13.01 -3.54
C CYS A 9 7.45 -14.40 -4.00
N LYS A 10 6.82 -15.05 -4.98
CA LYS A 10 7.32 -16.31 -5.58
C LYS A 10 8.15 -16.17 -6.86
N ARG A 11 8.20 -14.99 -7.48
CA ARG A 11 8.84 -14.78 -8.79
C ARG A 11 10.12 -13.97 -8.70
N ALA A 12 10.37 -13.34 -7.57
CA ALA A 12 11.55 -12.53 -7.32
C ALA A 12 11.98 -12.63 -5.85
N PRO A 13 13.29 -12.48 -5.56
CA PRO A 13 13.79 -12.37 -4.20
C PRO A 13 13.23 -11.12 -3.52
N HIS A 14 12.99 -11.21 -2.22
CA HIS A 14 12.48 -10.12 -1.39
C HIS A 14 13.03 -10.23 0.02
N ASP A 15 13.09 -9.11 0.73
CA ASP A 15 13.61 -9.04 2.10
C ASP A 15 12.51 -9.23 3.14
N VAL A 16 11.30 -8.71 2.87
CA VAL A 16 10.16 -8.76 3.80
C VAL A 16 8.90 -9.22 3.09
N TYR A 17 8.30 -10.31 3.55
CA TYR A 17 6.99 -10.73 3.07
C TYR A 17 5.88 -9.91 3.74
N ILE A 18 5.09 -9.20 2.92
CA ILE A 18 4.03 -8.29 3.39
C ILE A 18 2.61 -8.81 3.11
N GLY A 19 2.48 -10.04 2.59
CA GLY A 19 1.18 -10.67 2.39
C GLY A 19 0.60 -11.24 3.70
N ARG A 20 -0.66 -11.66 3.67
CA ARG A 20 -1.28 -12.35 4.82
C ARG A 20 -0.59 -13.70 5.08
N PRO A 21 -0.40 -14.11 6.36
CA PRO A 21 -0.88 -13.49 7.60
C PRO A 21 0.10 -12.51 8.28
N SER A 22 0.99 -11.80 7.56
CA SER A 22 1.94 -10.88 8.20
C SER A 22 1.26 -9.63 8.81
N LYS A 23 1.94 -8.97 9.77
CA LYS A 23 1.48 -7.70 10.38
C LYS A 23 1.27 -6.57 9.37
N TRP A 24 1.91 -6.69 8.20
CA TRP A 24 1.83 -5.75 7.08
C TRP A 24 0.72 -6.10 6.08
N GLY A 25 0.03 -7.22 6.26
CA GLY A 25 -1.03 -7.67 5.36
C GLY A 25 -2.23 -6.73 5.35
N ASN A 26 -2.77 -6.48 4.16
CA ASN A 26 -4.04 -5.75 4.03
C ASN A 26 -5.20 -6.58 4.66
N PRO A 27 -5.94 -6.06 5.65
CA PRO A 27 -7.09 -6.76 6.23
C PRO A 27 -8.32 -6.77 5.29
N PHE A 28 -8.33 -5.88 4.30
CA PHE A 28 -9.38 -5.79 3.29
C PHE A 28 -9.11 -6.74 2.12
N VAL A 29 -10.19 -7.26 1.54
CA VAL A 29 -10.19 -8.30 0.50
C VAL A 29 -10.89 -7.76 -0.75
N ILE A 30 -10.20 -7.80 -1.89
CA ILE A 30 -10.77 -7.40 -3.19
C ILE A 30 -12.04 -8.22 -3.47
N GLY A 31 -13.08 -7.56 -4.00
CA GLY A 31 -14.38 -8.17 -4.29
C GLY A 31 -15.33 -8.18 -3.10
N ARG A 32 -14.84 -8.52 -1.89
CA ARG A 32 -15.65 -8.45 -0.65
C ARG A 32 -15.75 -7.04 -0.10
N ASP A 33 -14.62 -6.35 0.00
CA ASP A 33 -14.49 -5.04 0.64
C ASP A 33 -14.32 -3.90 -0.39
N GLY A 34 -14.41 -4.20 -1.68
CA GLY A 34 -14.36 -3.22 -2.78
C GLY A 34 -13.42 -3.59 -3.92
N SER A 35 -13.22 -2.65 -4.84
CA SER A 35 -12.22 -2.74 -5.90
C SER A 35 -10.79 -2.75 -5.32
N ARG A 36 -9.78 -3.08 -6.16
CA ARG A 36 -8.37 -3.03 -5.78
C ARG A 36 -7.97 -1.66 -5.22
N GLU A 37 -8.42 -0.61 -5.87
CA GLU A 37 -8.15 0.79 -5.50
C GLU A 37 -8.79 1.09 -4.14
N GLN A 38 -10.08 0.74 -3.98
CA GLN A 38 -10.82 0.96 -2.74
C GLN A 38 -10.18 0.24 -1.55
N VAL A 39 -9.79 -1.03 -1.69
CA VAL A 39 -9.18 -1.77 -0.58
C VAL A 39 -7.76 -1.28 -0.24
N ILE A 40 -7.04 -0.70 -1.21
CA ILE A 40 -5.72 -0.10 -0.96
C ILE A 40 -5.88 1.27 -0.28
N THR A 41 -6.82 2.10 -0.71
CA THR A 41 -7.13 3.38 -0.04
C THR A 41 -7.65 3.14 1.38
N ARG A 42 -8.48 2.11 1.60
CA ARG A 42 -8.89 1.70 2.95
C ARG A 42 -7.71 1.23 3.78
N TYR A 43 -6.80 0.46 3.18
CA TYR A 43 -5.58 0.01 3.85
C TYR A 43 -4.69 1.16 4.30
N GLU A 44 -4.46 2.15 3.44
CA GLU A 44 -3.68 3.34 3.79
C GLU A 44 -4.26 4.06 5.01
N ARG A 45 -5.57 4.33 5.01
CA ARG A 45 -6.25 4.96 6.15
C ARG A 45 -6.19 4.10 7.40
N TRP A 46 -6.40 2.79 7.26
CA TRP A 46 -6.30 1.86 8.37
C TRP A 46 -4.89 1.83 8.95
N LEU A 47 -3.85 1.75 8.12
CA LEU A 47 -2.45 1.70 8.53
C LEU A 47 -2.06 2.96 9.31
N LEU A 48 -2.42 4.15 8.80
CA LEU A 48 -2.14 5.43 9.47
C LEU A 48 -2.86 5.59 10.80
N ALA A 49 -3.97 4.87 11.00
CA ALA A 49 -4.70 4.83 12.27
C ALA A 49 -4.12 3.82 13.28
N GLN A 50 -3.01 3.13 12.98
CA GLN A 50 -2.35 2.15 13.85
C GLN A 50 -0.98 2.68 14.31
N PRO A 51 -0.87 3.34 15.48
CA PRO A 51 0.38 3.94 15.95
C PRO A 51 1.56 2.97 15.97
N GLU A 52 1.34 1.75 16.43
CA GLU A 52 2.37 0.69 16.51
C GLU A 52 2.90 0.29 15.12
N LEU A 53 2.02 0.17 14.13
CA LEU A 53 2.45 -0.17 12.76
C LEU A 53 3.14 0.99 12.08
N VAL A 54 2.69 2.22 12.32
CA VAL A 54 3.34 3.44 11.82
C VAL A 54 4.74 3.57 12.39
N ALA A 55 4.92 3.34 13.70
CA ALA A 55 6.23 3.34 14.34
C ALA A 55 7.16 2.26 13.76
N ALA A 56 6.61 1.10 13.38
CA ALA A 56 7.36 0.00 12.78
C ALA A 56 7.72 0.21 11.30
N LEU A 57 7.25 1.27 10.61
CA LEU A 57 7.52 1.47 9.19
C LEU A 57 9.02 1.58 8.86
N ALA A 58 9.83 2.05 9.82
CA ALA A 58 11.28 2.11 9.68
C ALA A 58 11.90 0.72 9.39
N GLU A 59 11.26 -0.37 9.82
CA GLU A 59 11.71 -1.74 9.52
C GLU A 59 11.70 -2.07 8.02
N LEU A 60 10.92 -1.35 7.23
CA LEU A 60 10.74 -1.57 5.79
C LEU A 60 11.62 -0.66 4.93
N SER A 61 12.22 0.38 5.52
CA SER A 61 13.00 1.36 4.77
C SER A 61 14.20 0.70 4.09
N GLY A 62 14.35 0.92 2.78
CA GLY A 62 15.42 0.32 1.97
C GLY A 62 15.26 -1.17 1.68
N LYS A 63 14.11 -1.79 2.01
CA LYS A 63 13.86 -3.22 1.80
C LYS A 63 12.99 -3.51 0.57
N THR A 64 13.22 -4.65 -0.06
CA THR A 64 12.37 -5.21 -1.12
C THR A 64 11.19 -5.93 -0.50
N LEU A 65 9.97 -5.53 -0.86
CA LEU A 65 8.73 -6.04 -0.25
C LEU A 65 8.09 -7.12 -1.13
N GLY A 66 7.86 -8.30 -0.57
CA GLY A 66 7.22 -9.42 -1.25
C GLY A 66 5.70 -9.42 -1.07
N CYS A 67 4.96 -9.23 -2.17
CA CYS A 67 3.49 -9.27 -2.23
C CYS A 67 3.03 -10.32 -3.26
N TRP A 68 1.82 -10.87 -3.12
CA TRP A 68 1.22 -11.72 -4.17
C TRP A 68 0.56 -10.91 -5.30
N CYS A 69 0.17 -9.66 -5.02
CA CYS A 69 -0.52 -8.81 -5.99
C CYS A 69 0.42 -8.15 -7.02
N ALA A 70 1.69 -7.96 -6.64
CA ALA A 70 2.71 -7.41 -7.52
C ALA A 70 2.84 -8.24 -8.81
N PRO A 71 3.04 -7.62 -9.98
CA PRO A 71 3.43 -6.22 -10.20
C PRO A 71 2.25 -5.24 -10.29
N ASN A 72 1.01 -5.68 -10.09
CA ASN A 72 -0.10 -4.75 -10.06
C ASN A 72 -0.08 -3.91 -8.77
N ARG A 73 -0.78 -2.76 -8.79
CA ARG A 73 -1.04 -1.93 -7.60
C ARG A 73 -1.34 -2.79 -6.38
N CYS A 74 -0.49 -2.72 -5.37
CA CYS A 74 -0.52 -3.55 -4.16
C CYS A 74 -0.52 -2.62 -2.93
N HIS A 75 -0.97 -3.12 -1.78
CA HIS A 75 -0.83 -2.42 -0.50
C HIS A 75 0.64 -2.17 -0.13
N GLY A 76 1.56 -2.95 -0.71
CA GLY A 76 3.00 -2.72 -0.61
C GLY A 76 3.45 -1.37 -1.14
N ASP A 77 2.74 -0.78 -2.11
CA ASP A 77 3.08 0.53 -2.65
C ASP A 77 2.91 1.62 -1.57
N VAL A 78 1.89 1.47 -0.72
CA VAL A 78 1.64 2.34 0.43
C VAL A 78 2.76 2.21 1.46
N LEU A 79 3.15 0.96 1.80
CA LEU A 79 4.25 0.70 2.73
C LEU A 79 5.58 1.25 2.21
N ALA A 80 5.86 1.05 0.91
CA ALA A 80 7.03 1.54 0.22
C ALA A 80 7.13 3.08 0.26
N ALA A 81 6.03 3.77 -0.03
CA ALA A 81 5.97 5.23 0.02
C ALA A 81 6.18 5.76 1.45
N LEU A 82 5.39 5.28 2.41
CA LEU A 82 5.43 5.76 3.79
C LEU A 82 6.78 5.46 4.48
N SER A 83 7.39 4.30 4.22
CA SER A 83 8.71 3.95 4.78
C SER A 83 9.87 4.72 4.16
N ALA A 84 9.68 5.31 2.98
CA ALA A 84 10.64 6.22 2.35
C ALA A 84 10.44 7.69 2.78
N GLY A 85 9.47 7.98 3.66
CA GLY A 85 9.11 9.36 4.02
C GLY A 85 8.49 10.14 2.85
N LEU A 86 8.05 9.44 1.81
CA LEU A 86 7.36 10.02 0.68
C LEU A 86 5.87 9.98 0.97
N THR A 87 5.16 11.07 0.68
CA THR A 87 3.73 10.93 0.39
C THR A 87 3.62 9.95 -0.79
N PRO A 88 2.67 9.00 -0.78
CA PRO A 88 2.44 8.16 -1.95
C PRO A 88 2.01 9.05 -3.13
N ALA A 89 2.97 9.55 -3.90
CA ALA A 89 2.71 10.18 -5.18
C ALA A 89 2.18 9.04 -6.05
N ASP A 90 0.87 9.04 -6.35
CA ASP A 90 0.18 7.92 -7.00
C ASP A 90 0.92 7.54 -8.29
N PRO A 91 1.77 6.48 -8.30
CA PRO A 91 2.49 6.08 -9.51
C PRO A 91 1.52 5.44 -10.52
N TRP A 92 0.29 5.17 -10.06
CA TRP A 92 -0.77 4.48 -10.76
C TRP A 92 -1.85 5.42 -11.31
N GLY A 93 -1.65 6.75 -11.20
CA GLY A 93 -2.61 7.75 -11.66
C GLY A 93 -3.89 7.78 -10.81
N PRO A 94 -4.76 8.80 -11.01
CA PRO A 94 -6.04 8.86 -10.30
C PRO A 94 -6.84 7.59 -10.59
N PRO A 95 -7.61 7.05 -9.61
CA PRO A 95 -8.50 5.93 -9.88
C PRO A 95 -9.40 6.30 -11.07
N PRO A 96 -9.76 5.34 -11.95
CA PRO A 96 -10.83 5.60 -12.91
C PRO A 96 -12.02 6.06 -12.08
N ARG A 97 -12.50 7.28 -12.36
CA ARG A 97 -13.52 7.95 -11.55
C ARG A 97 -14.72 7.01 -11.40
N CYS A 98 -14.81 6.31 -10.27
CA CYS A 98 -16.08 5.76 -9.82
C CYS A 98 -16.82 6.93 -9.14
N ASP A 99 -17.52 7.68 -9.99
CA ASP A 99 -18.75 8.41 -9.68
C ASP A 99 -18.63 9.56 -8.64
N ASN A 100 -18.50 10.78 -9.17
CA ASN A 100 -19.03 12.04 -8.64
C ASN A 100 -18.86 12.40 -7.15
N TRP A 101 -17.68 12.22 -6.57
CA TRP A 101 -17.35 12.87 -5.28
C TRP A 101 -16.73 14.26 -5.52
N THR A 102 -17.51 15.30 -5.28
CA THR A 102 -17.06 16.69 -5.21
C THR A 102 -16.67 16.99 -3.75
N PRO A 103 -15.39 17.26 -3.43
CA PRO A 103 -15.05 17.77 -2.10
C PRO A 103 -15.74 19.13 -1.88
N PRO A 104 -16.22 19.45 -0.66
CA PRO A 104 -16.76 20.77 -0.40
C PRO A 104 -15.64 21.79 -0.62
N LEU A 105 -15.92 22.80 -1.44
CA LEU A 105 -15.07 23.97 -1.58
C LEU A 105 -14.99 24.60 -0.18
N LEU A 106 -13.80 24.57 0.41
CA LEU A 106 -13.49 25.41 1.55
C LEU A 106 -13.51 26.86 1.04
N PHE A 107 -14.53 27.60 1.46
CA PHE A 107 -14.53 29.07 1.49
C PHE A 107 -13.75 29.54 2.72
#